data_AF-A0A5C9EUT0-F1
#
_entry.id   AF-A0A5C9EUT0-F1
#
_cell.length_a   1.000
_cell.length_b   1.000
_cell.length_c   1.000
_cell.angle_alpha   90.00
_cell.angle_beta   90.00
_cell.angle_gamma   90.00
#
_symmetry.space_group_name_H-M   'P 1'
#
loop_
_entity.id
_entity.type
_entity.pdbx_description
1 polymer ?
#
loop_
_entity_poly.entity_id
_entity_poly.type
_entity_poly.pdbx_seq_one_letter_code
_entity_poly.pdbx_strand_id
1 'polypeptide(L)'
;MKEVKIVSFDNRGRIVVPKVIRKSLGLTENSQLMMVADTETKEIKITPVAFDPNKQPIKFRIKIRDNPGSLAKIASTFGDLGISLMYGESAVIEKDRTAIWTVISPTPHISLDILKEKLIQEGDAIDVEVIPL
;
A
#
# COMPACT_ATOMS: atom_id res chain seq x y z
N MET A 1 11.35 17.58 13.70
CA MET A 1 10.58 18.85 13.70
C MET A 1 9.26 18.58 12.99
N LYS A 2 8.12 19.10 13.49
CA LYS A 2 6.81 18.97 12.83
C LYS A 2 6.41 20.33 12.25
N GLU A 3 6.24 20.43 10.94
CA GLU A 3 5.70 21.62 10.28
C GLU A 3 4.21 21.46 10.02
N VAL A 4 3.42 22.46 10.38
CA VAL A 4 1.96 22.49 10.14
C VAL A 4 1.64 23.69 9.27
N LYS A 5 0.88 23.45 8.19
CA LYS A 5 0.35 24.51 7.31
C LYS A 5 -1.10 24.20 6.98
N ILE A 6 -1.95 25.21 7.13
CA ILE A 6 -3.31 25.19 6.59
C ILE A 6 -3.20 25.54 5.11
N VAL A 7 -3.74 24.69 4.25
CA VAL A 7 -3.78 24.86 2.80
C VAL A 7 -5.22 24.71 2.32
N SER A 8 -5.55 25.38 1.22
CA SER A 8 -6.86 25.30 0.58
C SER A 8 -6.72 24.74 -0.82
N PHE A 9 -7.80 24.19 -1.35
CA PHE A 9 -7.90 23.83 -2.76
C PHE A 9 -7.89 25.08 -3.63
N ASP A 10 -7.27 24.99 -4.81
CA ASP A 10 -7.44 25.98 -5.86
C ASP A 10 -8.73 25.73 -6.66
N ASN A 11 -9.00 26.59 -7.66
CA ASN A 11 -10.18 26.49 -8.52
C ASN A 11 -10.24 25.22 -9.39
N ARG A 12 -9.19 24.39 -9.41
CA ARG A 12 -9.12 23.11 -10.11
C ARG A 12 -9.12 21.92 -9.14
N GLY A 13 -9.36 22.15 -7.85
CA GLY A 13 -9.37 21.10 -6.83
C GLY A 13 -7.97 20.56 -6.50
N ARG A 14 -6.90 21.34 -6.71
CA ARG A 14 -5.52 20.94 -6.40
C ARG A 14 -5.09 21.50 -5.04
N ILE A 15 -4.30 20.72 -4.31
CA ILE A 15 -3.55 21.19 -3.13
C ILE A 15 -2.10 21.42 -3.55
N VAL A 16 -1.57 22.61 -3.29
CA VAL A 16 -0.15 22.91 -3.55
C VAL A 16 0.65 22.67 -2.28
N VAL A 17 1.58 21.71 -2.33
CA VAL A 17 2.51 21.46 -1.21
C VAL A 17 3.48 22.65 -1.07
N PRO A 18 3.45 23.39 0.05
CA PRO A 18 4.29 24.56 0.25
C PRO A 18 5.78 24.23 0.11
N LYS A 19 6.57 25.18 -0.42
CA LYS A 19 8.01 25.01 -0.66
C LYS A 19 8.80 24.59 0.59
N VAL A 20 8.41 25.09 1.77
CA VAL A 20 9.06 24.75 3.05
C VAL A 20 8.86 23.27 3.38
N ILE A 21 7.61 22.78 3.30
CA ILE A 21 7.30 21.36 3.50
C ILE A 21 8.02 20.48 2.48
N ARG A 22 7.99 20.85 1.18
CA ARG A 22 8.73 20.09 0.14
C ARG A 22 10.21 19.95 0.46
N LYS A 23 10.87 21.06 0.84
CA LYS A 23 12.30 21.03 1.22
C LYS A 23 12.55 20.18 2.46
N SER A 24 11.71 20.30 3.48
CA SER A 24 11.86 19.53 4.73
C SER A 24 11.76 18.02 4.51
N LEU A 25 10.94 17.60 3.54
CA LEU A 25 10.73 16.21 3.17
C LEU A 25 11.63 15.74 2.00
N GLY A 26 12.51 16.60 1.48
CA GLY A 26 13.37 16.28 0.34
C GLY A 26 12.61 16.02 -0.98
N LEU A 27 11.40 16.54 -1.12
CA LEU A 27 10.55 16.31 -2.29
C LEU A 27 11.00 17.16 -3.47
N THR A 28 11.14 16.50 -4.62
CA THR A 28 11.44 17.10 -5.93
C THR A 28 10.24 16.97 -6.86
N GLU A 29 10.34 17.52 -8.07
CA GLU A 29 9.29 17.40 -9.09
C GLU A 29 9.09 15.95 -9.57
N ASN A 30 10.12 15.11 -9.41
CA ASN A 30 10.08 13.69 -9.76
C ASN A 30 9.69 12.79 -8.58
N SER A 31 9.47 13.37 -7.39
CA SER A 31 9.05 12.59 -6.24
C SER A 31 7.63 12.09 -6.43
N GLN A 32 7.43 10.80 -6.23
CA GLN A 32 6.11 10.21 -6.25
C GLN A 32 5.49 10.22 -4.85
N LEU A 33 4.19 10.44 -4.81
CA LEU A 33 3.41 10.52 -3.58
C LEU A 33 2.26 9.54 -3.68
N MET A 34 2.03 8.78 -2.61
CA MET A 34 0.83 7.98 -2.44
C MET A 34 -0.15 8.74 -1.57
N MET A 35 -1.39 8.87 -2.05
CA MET A 35 -2.49 9.49 -1.33
C MET A 35 -3.48 8.41 -0.92
N VAL A 36 -3.69 8.24 0.38
CA VAL A 36 -4.69 7.34 0.95
C VAL A 36 -5.80 8.20 1.55
N ALA A 37 -7.03 8.02 1.07
CA ALA A 37 -8.22 8.65 1.61
C ALA A 37 -8.98 7.63 2.45
N ASP A 38 -9.09 7.89 3.75
CA ASP A 38 -9.87 7.11 4.69
C ASP A 38 -11.20 7.80 4.94
N THR A 39 -12.28 7.20 4.46
CA THR A 39 -13.63 7.76 4.58
C THR A 39 -14.24 7.57 5.97
N GLU A 40 -13.73 6.64 6.78
CA GLU A 40 -14.22 6.39 8.13
C GLU A 40 -13.67 7.44 9.10
N THR A 41 -12.35 7.66 9.07
CA THR A 41 -11.68 8.69 9.90
C THR A 41 -11.78 10.09 9.29
N LYS A 42 -12.17 10.19 8.00
CA LYS A 42 -12.19 11.43 7.21
C LYS A 42 -10.80 12.07 7.08
N GLU A 43 -9.76 11.24 7.03
CA GLU A 43 -8.38 11.68 6.91
C GLU A 43 -7.82 11.40 5.52
N ILE A 44 -6.90 12.27 5.08
CA ILE A 44 -6.06 12.03 3.90
C ILE A 44 -4.62 11.92 4.37
N LYS A 45 -3.99 10.78 4.08
CA LYS A 45 -2.57 10.55 4.34
C LYS A 45 -1.81 10.61 3.02
N ILE A 46 -0.85 11.54 2.94
CA ILE A 46 0.05 11.67 1.78
C ILE A 46 1.44 11.22 2.23
N THR A 47 1.97 10.18 1.59
CA THR A 47 3.28 9.60 1.95
C THR A 47 4.20 9.59 0.72
N PRO A 48 5.46 10.06 0.83
CA PRO A 48 6.44 9.89 -0.24
C PRO A 48 6.75 8.42 -0.46
N VAL A 49 6.86 8.02 -1.72
CA VAL A 49 7.05 6.64 -2.15
C VAL A 49 8.01 6.63 -3.32
N ALA A 50 8.76 5.53 -3.45
CA ALA A 50 9.66 5.31 -4.57
C ALA A 50 9.05 4.21 -5.44
N PHE A 51 8.33 4.58 -6.50
CA PHE A 51 7.93 3.62 -7.53
C PHE A 51 8.97 3.64 -8.66
N ASP A 52 9.15 2.48 -9.28
CA ASP A 52 9.73 2.46 -10.62
C ASP A 52 8.69 3.07 -11.58
N PRO A 53 8.96 4.22 -12.24
CA PRO A 53 8.00 4.85 -13.13
C PRO A 53 7.60 3.96 -14.31
N ASN A 54 8.36 2.89 -14.59
CA ASN A 54 8.05 1.92 -15.64
C ASN A 54 7.17 0.77 -15.16
N LYS A 55 6.88 0.67 -13.86
CA LYS A 55 6.02 -0.38 -13.29
C LYS A 55 4.79 0.25 -12.66
N GLN A 56 3.61 -0.13 -13.16
CA GLN A 56 2.37 0.29 -12.51
C GLN A 56 2.26 -0.41 -11.14
N PRO A 57 2.00 0.33 -10.06
CA PRO A 57 1.75 -0.30 -8.77
C PRO A 57 0.39 -0.99 -8.78
N ILE A 58 0.28 -2.11 -8.08
CA ILE A 58 -0.94 -2.89 -7.94
C ILE A 58 -1.25 -3.02 -6.45
N LYS A 59 -2.52 -2.89 -6.10
CA LYS A 59 -3.03 -3.12 -4.76
C LYS A 59 -3.54 -4.55 -4.63
N PHE A 60 -3.16 -5.21 -3.56
CA PHE A 60 -3.68 -6.51 -3.17
C PHE A 60 -4.47 -6.35 -1.88
N ARG A 61 -5.64 -6.99 -1.81
CA ARG A 61 -6.41 -7.15 -0.58
C ARG A 61 -6.46 -8.63 -0.25
N ILE A 62 -5.74 -9.03 0.77
CA ILE A 62 -5.48 -10.43 1.12
C ILE A 62 -6.24 -10.74 2.39
N LYS A 63 -7.20 -11.67 2.32
CA LYS A 63 -7.88 -12.18 3.50
C LYS A 63 -7.04 -13.30 4.10
N ILE A 64 -6.72 -13.19 5.39
CA ILE A 64 -5.86 -14.14 6.11
C ILE A 64 -6.55 -14.61 7.40
N ARG A 65 -6.09 -15.73 7.95
CA ARG A 65 -6.46 -16.14 9.31
C ARG A 65 -5.77 -15.24 10.34
N ASP A 66 -6.49 -14.82 11.36
CA ASP A 66 -5.94 -14.00 12.45
C ASP A 66 -5.27 -14.88 13.51
N ASN A 67 -4.11 -15.46 13.14
CA ASN A 67 -3.29 -16.31 14.00
C ASN A 67 -1.83 -15.83 13.95
N PRO A 68 -1.02 -16.13 14.98
CA PRO A 68 0.41 -15.80 14.98
C PRO A 68 1.11 -16.32 13.72
N GLY A 69 1.83 -15.45 13.03
CA GLY A 69 2.64 -15.80 11.85
C GLY A 69 1.92 -15.74 10.50
N SER A 70 0.59 -15.59 10.45
CA SER A 70 -0.16 -15.54 9.17
C SER A 70 0.37 -14.46 8.23
N LEU A 71 0.54 -13.22 8.72
CA LEU A 71 1.07 -12.12 7.90
C LEU A 71 2.51 -12.40 7.46
N ALA A 72 3.34 -12.92 8.37
CA ALA A 72 4.73 -13.25 8.07
C ALA A 72 4.84 -14.32 6.97
N LYS A 73 3.93 -15.29 6.94
CA LYS A 73 3.89 -16.32 5.90
C LYS A 73 3.62 -15.71 4.52
N ILE A 74 2.58 -14.89 4.41
CA ILE A 74 2.26 -14.16 3.18
C ILE A 74 3.43 -13.26 2.75
N ALA A 75 3.99 -12.48 3.67
CA ALA A 75 5.13 -11.60 3.41
C ALA A 75 6.36 -12.39 2.92
N SER A 76 6.60 -13.57 3.48
CA SER A 76 7.67 -14.47 3.04
C SER A 76 7.42 -14.96 1.62
N THR A 77 6.19 -15.34 1.27
CA THR A 77 5.84 -15.73 -0.11
C THR A 77 6.12 -14.61 -1.12
N PHE A 78 5.81 -13.34 -0.79
CA PHE A 78 6.22 -12.20 -1.62
C PHE A 78 7.75 -12.10 -1.74
N GLY A 79 8.48 -12.26 -0.63
CA GLY A 79 9.94 -12.23 -0.59
C GLY A 79 10.59 -13.33 -1.42
N ASP A 80 10.10 -14.57 -1.33
CA ASP A 80 10.58 -15.73 -2.08
C ASP A 80 10.37 -15.56 -3.59
N LEU A 81 9.36 -14.79 -3.98
CA LEU A 81 9.08 -14.41 -5.37
C LEU A 81 9.84 -13.16 -5.82
N GLY A 82 10.67 -12.57 -4.95
CA GLY A 82 11.43 -11.36 -5.25
C GLY A 82 10.55 -10.11 -5.42
N ILE A 83 9.34 -10.10 -4.84
CA ILE A 83 8.38 -9.00 -4.97
C ILE A 83 8.53 -8.08 -3.75
N SER A 84 9.01 -6.85 -3.99
CA SER A 84 9.10 -5.83 -2.95
C SER A 84 7.74 -5.21 -2.64
N LEU A 85 7.42 -5.11 -1.35
CA LEU A 85 6.23 -4.41 -0.86
C LEU A 85 6.56 -2.93 -0.62
N MET A 86 5.67 -2.02 -1.04
CA MET A 86 5.84 -0.57 -0.89
C MET A 86 4.91 0.01 0.18
N TYR A 87 3.75 -0.63 0.37
CA TYR A 87 2.79 -0.29 1.41
C TYR A 87 2.23 -1.58 2.00
N GLY A 88 1.91 -1.55 3.28
CA GLY A 88 1.23 -2.63 3.98
C GLY A 88 0.42 -2.08 5.14
N GLU A 89 -0.83 -2.51 5.23
CA GLU A 89 -1.75 -2.18 6.31
C GLU A 89 -2.64 -3.37 6.63
N SER A 90 -2.71 -3.75 7.90
CA SER A 90 -3.52 -4.87 8.37
C SER A 90 -4.67 -4.37 9.22
N ALA A 91 -5.86 -4.91 9.00
CA ALA A 91 -7.04 -4.68 9.83
C ALA A 91 -7.64 -6.02 10.25
N VAL A 92 -7.85 -6.20 11.56
CA VAL A 92 -8.57 -7.37 12.09
C VAL A 92 -10.05 -7.19 11.79
N ILE A 93 -10.68 -8.18 11.16
CA ILE A 93 -12.12 -8.16 10.84
C ILE A 93 -12.91 -8.90 11.91
N GLU A 94 -12.44 -10.09 12.27
CA GLU A 94 -12.96 -10.88 13.38
C GLU A 94 -11.78 -11.37 14.20
N LYS A 95 -11.71 -10.94 15.47
CA LYS A 95 -10.62 -11.31 16.38
C LYS A 95 -10.45 -12.83 16.46
N ASP A 96 -9.21 -13.29 16.39
CA ASP A 96 -8.81 -14.70 16.47
C ASP A 96 -9.43 -15.56 15.34
N ARG A 97 -9.91 -14.92 14.26
CA ARG A 97 -10.50 -15.59 13.10
C ARG A 97 -9.97 -15.08 11.79
N THR A 98 -10.23 -13.81 11.45
CA THR A 98 -9.88 -13.26 10.14
C THR A 98 -9.37 -11.83 10.22
N ALA A 99 -8.39 -11.55 9.39
CA ALA A 99 -7.86 -10.23 9.15
C ALA A 99 -7.74 -9.98 7.64
N ILE A 100 -7.69 -8.71 7.26
CA ILE A 100 -7.37 -8.29 5.91
C ILE A 100 -6.02 -7.60 5.94
N TRP A 101 -5.14 -8.03 5.04
CA TRP A 101 -3.89 -7.34 4.77
C TRP A 101 -3.97 -6.68 3.40
N THR A 102 -3.92 -5.36 3.39
CA THR A 102 -3.85 -4.55 2.18
C THR A 102 -2.40 -4.22 1.91
N VAL A 103 -1.90 -4.60 0.74
CA VAL A 103 -0.52 -4.29 0.33
C VAL A 103 -0.49 -3.67 -1.05
N ILE A 104 0.52 -2.84 -1.29
CA ILE A 104 0.81 -2.30 -2.62
C ILE A 104 2.21 -2.73 -2.99
N SER A 105 2.36 -3.31 -4.18
CA SER A 105 3.65 -3.71 -4.75
C SER A 105 3.72 -3.29 -6.23
N PRO A 106 4.93 -3.21 -6.83
CA PRO A 106 5.04 -3.06 -8.28
C PRO A 106 4.43 -4.28 -8.98
N THR A 107 3.97 -4.13 -10.22
CA THR A 107 3.56 -5.30 -11.02
C THR A 107 4.67 -6.36 -11.02
N PRO A 108 4.37 -7.60 -10.56
CA PRO A 108 5.35 -8.67 -10.52
C PRO A 108 5.68 -9.17 -11.94
N HIS A 109 6.81 -9.84 -12.09
CA HIS A 109 7.20 -10.46 -13.37
C HIS A 109 6.46 -11.77 -13.68
N ILE A 110 5.74 -12.31 -12.70
CA ILE A 110 4.87 -13.49 -12.85
C ILE A 110 3.43 -13.04 -13.10
N SER A 111 2.60 -13.94 -13.64
CA SER A 111 1.17 -13.62 -13.80
C SER A 111 0.49 -13.46 -12.44
N LEU A 112 -0.53 -12.59 -12.40
CA LEU A 112 -1.29 -12.32 -11.18
C LEU A 112 -2.05 -13.57 -10.68
N ASP A 113 -2.48 -14.45 -11.59
CA ASP A 113 -3.13 -15.71 -11.25
C ASP A 113 -2.18 -16.65 -10.53
N ILE A 114 -0.94 -16.81 -11.02
CA ILE A 114 0.08 -17.63 -10.37
C ILE A 114 0.44 -17.06 -9.00
N LEU A 115 0.58 -15.74 -8.89
CA LEU A 115 0.81 -15.10 -7.59
C LEU A 115 -0.34 -15.37 -6.62
N LYS A 116 -1.59 -15.22 -7.07
CA LYS A 116 -2.78 -15.52 -6.25
C LYS A 116 -2.79 -16.97 -5.78
N GLU A 117 -2.53 -17.92 -6.66
CA GLU A 117 -2.43 -19.33 -6.30
C GLU A 117 -1.34 -19.60 -5.26
N LYS A 118 -0.14 -19.02 -5.44
CA LYS A 118 0.95 -19.16 -4.47
C LYS A 118 0.62 -18.55 -3.11
N LEU A 119 0.00 -17.37 -3.08
CA LEU A 119 -0.40 -16.75 -1.81
C LEU A 119 -1.45 -17.60 -1.06
N ILE A 120 -2.35 -18.28 -1.79
CA ILE A 120 -3.34 -19.19 -1.20
C ILE A 120 -2.68 -20.49 -0.72
N GLN A 121 -1.85 -21.12 -1.54
CA GLN A 121 -1.28 -22.44 -1.27
C GLN A 121 -0.09 -22.42 -0.32
N GLU A 122 0.85 -21.50 -0.54
CA GLU A 122 2.11 -21.39 0.22
C GLU A 122 1.93 -20.41 1.38
N GLY A 123 1.23 -19.30 1.13
CA GLY A 123 1.02 -18.23 2.11
C GLY A 123 -0.16 -18.45 3.08
N ASP A 124 -0.98 -19.48 2.88
CA ASP A 124 -2.24 -19.75 3.60
C ASP A 124 -3.27 -18.60 3.54
N ALA A 125 -3.28 -17.81 2.46
CA ALA A 125 -4.34 -16.84 2.24
C ALA A 125 -5.71 -17.54 2.12
N ILE A 126 -6.74 -16.95 2.70
CA ILE A 126 -8.12 -17.38 2.52
C ILE A 126 -8.63 -16.92 1.15
N ASP A 127 -8.30 -15.68 0.77
CA ASP A 127 -8.62 -15.10 -0.54
C ASP A 127 -7.68 -13.94 -0.86
N VAL A 128 -7.56 -13.61 -2.15
CA VAL A 128 -6.72 -12.53 -2.67
C VAL A 128 -7.50 -11.78 -3.76
N GLU A 129 -7.75 -10.49 -3.54
CA GLU A 129 -8.28 -9.59 -4.57
C GLU A 129 -7.15 -8.71 -5.11
N VAL A 130 -7.11 -8.53 -6.43
CA VAL A 130 -6.16 -7.65 -7.10
C VAL A 130 -6.90 -6.43 -7.65
N ILE A 131 -6.43 -5.24 -7.28
CA ILE A 131 -7.08 -3.97 -7.56
C ILE A 131 -6.06 -3.06 -8.26
N PRO A 132 -6.31 -2.67 -9.53
CA PRO A 132 -5.51 -1.65 -10.20
C PRO A 132 -5.59 -0.31 -9.46
N LEU A 133 -4.48 0.43 -9.43
CA LEU A 133 -4.38 1.77 -8.82
C LEU A 133 -4.46 2.89 -9.85
#